data_AF-A0AAN8W549-F1
#
_entry.id   AF-A0AAN8W549-F1
#
_cell.length_a   1.000
_cell.length_b   1.000
_cell.length_c   1.000
_cell.angle_alpha   90.00
_cell.angle_beta   90.00
_cell.angle_gamma   90.00
#
_symmetry.space_group_name_H-M   'P 1'
#
loop_
_entity.id
_entity.type
_entity.pdbx_description
1 polymer ?
#
loop_
_entity_poly.entity_id
_entity_poly.type
_entity_poly.pdbx_seq_one_letter_code
_entity_poly.pdbx_strand_id
1 'polypeptide(L)'
;MGYNPGSALGKEGPGRAKPVGLEIQGSCAGIGSDDAHKEKKRKVEIKSERKRKEETLMEDFARRQKSQWHSPRVVANFSKAKGALDQLEGKEFAKPMKNEDGEEDGQEEEETLKSDKLKWRHTLTKKAQEHISSTTDGLTNIEANHDEV
;
A
#
# COMPACT_ATOMS: atom_id res chain seq x y z
N MET A 1 11.84 74.07 28.03
CA MET A 1 10.81 73.09 27.59
C MET A 1 10.27 72.21 28.74
N GLY A 2 10.92 72.11 29.91
CA GLY A 2 10.32 71.44 31.09
C GLY A 2 10.06 69.93 30.93
N TYR A 3 10.73 69.27 29.98
CA TYR A 3 10.58 67.84 29.72
C TYR A 3 11.37 67.03 30.74
N ASN A 4 10.69 66.10 31.43
CA ASN A 4 11.32 65.13 32.33
C ASN A 4 11.47 63.78 31.59
N PRO A 5 12.71 63.28 31.38
CA PRO A 5 12.93 62.00 30.72
C PRO A 5 12.14 60.86 31.39
N GLY A 6 11.42 60.08 30.59
CA GLY A 6 10.58 58.98 31.09
C GLY A 6 9.18 59.39 31.53
N SER A 7 8.88 60.69 31.60
CA SER A 7 7.51 61.18 31.75
C SER A 7 6.79 61.20 30.40
N ALA A 8 5.50 60.87 30.45
CA ALA A 8 4.61 61.02 29.32
C ALA A 8 4.38 62.51 29.00
N LEU A 9 4.35 62.85 27.71
CA LEU A 9 4.04 64.20 27.26
C LEU A 9 2.56 64.55 27.53
N GLY A 10 2.28 65.80 27.91
CA GLY A 10 0.93 66.36 28.14
C GLY A 10 0.71 66.91 29.55
N LYS A 11 -0.37 67.68 29.76
CA LYS A 11 -0.66 68.44 31.01
C LYS A 11 -0.72 67.56 32.28
N GLU A 12 -1.17 66.32 32.15
CA GLU A 12 -1.20 65.32 33.24
C GLU A 12 -0.43 64.04 32.88
N GLY A 13 0.47 64.11 31.88
CA GLY A 13 1.15 62.94 31.33
C GLY A 13 0.23 61.84 30.73
N PRO A 14 -0.84 62.15 29.98
CA PRO A 14 -1.66 61.13 29.33
C PRO A 14 -0.99 60.47 28.10
N GLY A 15 0.14 61.02 27.63
CA GLY A 15 0.88 60.48 26.49
C GLY A 15 1.56 59.13 26.77
N ARG A 16 2.07 58.48 25.72
CA ARG A 16 2.92 57.28 25.89
C ARG A 16 4.37 57.71 26.01
N ALA A 17 5.04 57.32 27.10
CA ALA A 17 6.45 57.62 27.31
C ALA A 17 7.39 56.75 26.45
N LYS A 18 6.93 55.55 26.05
CA LYS A 18 7.68 54.63 25.19
C LYS A 18 7.07 54.57 23.79
N PRO A 19 7.90 54.47 22.74
CA PRO A 19 7.40 54.28 21.37
C PRO A 19 6.61 52.99 21.25
N VAL A 20 5.69 52.95 20.29
CA VAL A 20 4.90 51.75 19.98
C VAL A 20 5.76 50.80 19.15
N GLY A 21 5.80 49.51 19.54
CA GLY A 21 6.41 48.47 18.71
C GLY A 21 5.58 48.28 17.44
N LEU A 22 6.24 48.31 16.29
CA LEU A 22 5.62 48.02 14.99
C LEU A 22 6.11 46.66 14.51
N GLU A 23 5.18 45.83 14.03
CA GLU A 23 5.53 44.62 13.30
C GLU A 23 5.86 45.02 11.86
N ILE A 24 7.14 45.06 11.53
CA ILE A 24 7.61 45.41 10.20
C ILE A 24 7.56 44.15 9.33
N GLN A 25 6.72 44.16 8.29
CA GLN A 25 6.79 43.14 7.26
C GLN A 25 8.03 43.36 6.41
N GLY A 26 8.98 42.41 6.46
CA GLY A 26 10.21 42.48 5.68
C GLY A 26 10.05 42.21 4.17
N SER A 27 8.81 41.97 3.69
CA SER A 27 8.52 41.66 2.29
C SER A 27 7.32 42.46 1.78
N CYS A 28 7.23 42.66 0.46
CA CYS A 28 6.11 43.37 -0.19
C CYS A 28 4.85 42.49 -0.35
N ALA A 29 4.67 41.47 0.49
CA ALA A 29 3.50 40.60 0.42
C ALA A 29 2.23 41.38 0.79
N GLY A 30 1.09 40.99 0.23
CA GLY A 30 -0.19 41.60 0.56
C GLY A 30 -0.57 41.37 2.02
N ILE A 31 -1.38 42.27 2.57
CA ILE A 31 -1.98 42.11 3.90
C ILE A 31 -2.76 40.78 3.94
N GLY A 32 -2.46 39.94 4.92
CA GLY A 32 -3.04 38.59 5.05
C GLY A 32 -2.24 37.48 4.37
N SER A 33 -1.14 37.79 3.69
CA SER A 33 -0.18 36.79 3.24
C SER A 33 0.61 36.24 4.43
N ASP A 34 0.59 34.93 4.60
CA ASP A 34 1.43 34.25 5.58
C ASP A 34 2.92 34.41 5.23
N ASP A 35 3.78 34.42 6.26
CA ASP A 35 5.22 34.35 6.07
C ASP A 35 5.62 33.15 5.22
N ALA A 36 6.67 33.29 4.41
CA ALA A 36 7.14 32.25 3.49
C ALA A 36 7.37 30.88 4.17
N HIS A 37 7.79 30.86 5.43
CA HIS A 37 7.94 29.62 6.20
C HIS A 37 6.61 28.96 6.54
N LYS A 38 5.60 29.75 6.93
CA LYS A 38 4.27 29.27 7.27
C LYS A 38 3.53 28.78 6.03
N GLU A 39 3.67 29.49 4.91
CA GLU A 39 3.12 29.07 3.63
C GLU A 39 3.76 27.76 3.12
N LYS A 40 5.09 27.61 3.25
CA LYS A 40 5.79 26.36 2.89
C LYS A 40 5.28 25.18 3.71
N LYS A 41 5.11 25.33 5.02
CA LYS A 41 4.54 24.28 5.88
C LYS A 41 3.14 23.87 5.44
N ARG A 42 2.27 24.86 5.21
CA ARG A 42 0.90 24.64 4.71
C ARG A 42 0.89 23.87 3.39
N LYS A 43 1.76 24.24 2.43
CA LYS A 43 1.88 23.56 1.14
C LYS A 43 2.35 22.10 1.28
N VAL A 44 3.27 21.81 2.19
CA VAL A 44 3.76 20.45 2.44
C VAL A 44 2.66 19.58 3.05
N GLU A 45 1.93 20.11 4.03
CA GLU A 45 0.82 19.42 4.69
C GLU A 45 -0.27 19.03 3.68
N ILE A 46 -0.72 19.99 2.86
CA ILE A 46 -1.71 19.74 1.80
C ILE A 46 -1.22 18.69 0.81
N LYS A 47 0.07 18.73 0.41
CA LYS A 47 0.64 17.71 -0.47
C LYS A 47 0.64 16.33 0.18
N SER A 48 0.97 16.24 1.46
CA SER A 48 1.02 14.97 2.19
C SER A 48 -0.37 14.34 2.34
N GLU A 49 -1.40 15.14 2.62
CA GLU A 49 -2.78 14.66 2.68
C GLU A 49 -3.29 14.17 1.33
N ARG A 50 -2.96 14.89 0.26
CA ARG A 50 -3.34 14.48 -1.10
C ARG A 50 -2.69 13.14 -1.48
N LYS A 51 -1.41 12.94 -1.16
CA LYS A 51 -0.71 11.68 -1.38
C LYS A 51 -1.36 10.52 -0.62
N ARG A 52 -1.67 10.70 0.66
CA ARG A 52 -2.36 9.66 1.46
C ARG A 52 -3.72 9.29 0.86
N LYS A 53 -4.50 10.29 0.42
CA LYS A 53 -5.79 10.04 -0.26
C LYS A 53 -5.60 9.27 -1.56
N GLU A 54 -4.61 9.64 -2.36
CA GLU A 54 -4.28 8.96 -3.62
C GLU A 54 -3.85 7.50 -3.39
N GLU A 55 -3.01 7.24 -2.40
CA GLU A 55 -2.59 5.90 -1.98
C GLU A 55 -3.79 5.04 -1.60
N THR A 56 -4.70 5.56 -0.76
CA THR A 56 -5.93 4.82 -0.39
C THR A 56 -6.83 4.50 -1.58
N LEU A 57 -6.99 5.46 -2.51
CA LEU A 57 -7.76 5.24 -3.74
C LEU A 57 -7.12 4.15 -4.63
N MET A 58 -5.78 4.17 -4.72
CA MET A 58 -5.04 3.22 -5.54
C MET A 58 -5.11 1.80 -4.98
N GLU A 59 -5.07 1.64 -3.65
CA GLU A 59 -5.27 0.35 -2.99
C GLU A 59 -6.66 -0.23 -3.26
N ASP A 60 -7.71 0.58 -3.14
CA ASP A 60 -9.09 0.17 -3.42
C ASP A 60 -9.27 -0.22 -4.89
N PHE A 61 -8.70 0.56 -5.81
CA PHE A 61 -8.71 0.23 -7.23
C PHE A 61 -8.00 -1.10 -7.51
N ALA A 62 -6.82 -1.31 -6.92
CA ALA A 62 -6.08 -2.55 -7.09
C ALA A 62 -6.83 -3.77 -6.53
N ARG A 63 -7.50 -3.63 -5.38
CA ARG A 63 -8.38 -4.68 -4.82
C ARG A 63 -9.51 -5.01 -5.78
N ARG A 64 -10.16 -4.00 -6.37
CA ARG A 64 -11.25 -4.19 -7.32
C ARG A 64 -10.78 -4.90 -8.60
N GLN A 65 -9.62 -4.52 -9.13
CA GLN A 65 -9.03 -5.19 -10.29
C GLN A 65 -8.73 -6.66 -9.99
N LYS A 66 -8.09 -6.97 -8.87
CA LYS A 66 -7.82 -8.36 -8.47
C LYS A 66 -9.10 -9.19 -8.34
N SER A 67 -10.16 -8.61 -7.77
CA SER A 67 -11.48 -9.27 -7.66
C SER A 67 -12.10 -9.56 -9.04
N GLN A 68 -11.98 -8.65 -10.00
CA GLN A 68 -12.49 -8.86 -11.36
C GLN A 68 -11.70 -9.91 -12.14
N TRP A 69 -10.39 -10.04 -11.88
CA TRP A 69 -9.53 -10.97 -12.59
C TRP A 69 -9.63 -12.41 -12.05
N HIS A 70 -10.08 -12.60 -10.81
CA HIS A 70 -10.04 -13.91 -10.15
C HIS A 70 -11.31 -14.76 -10.13
N SER A 71 -12.51 -14.24 -10.41
CA SER A 71 -13.71 -15.04 -10.06
C SER A 71 -14.53 -15.57 -11.26
N PRO A 72 -15.08 -14.77 -12.19
CA PRO A 72 -16.07 -15.35 -13.13
C PRO A 72 -15.51 -15.68 -14.51
N ARG A 73 -14.60 -14.83 -15.04
CA ARG A 73 -14.10 -14.98 -16.41
C ARG A 73 -13.13 -16.13 -16.58
N VAL A 74 -12.28 -16.38 -15.58
CA VAL A 74 -11.30 -17.48 -15.61
C VAL A 74 -12.03 -18.82 -15.55
N VAL A 75 -12.98 -18.97 -14.63
CA VAL A 75 -13.82 -20.17 -14.51
C VAL A 75 -14.62 -20.39 -15.78
N ALA A 76 -15.33 -19.37 -16.29
CA ALA A 76 -16.10 -19.50 -17.52
C ALA A 76 -15.24 -19.86 -18.75
N ASN A 77 -14.02 -19.32 -18.84
CA ASN A 77 -13.08 -19.68 -19.92
C ASN A 77 -12.55 -21.11 -19.76
N PHE A 78 -12.25 -21.53 -18.53
CA PHE A 78 -11.84 -22.90 -18.24
C PHE A 78 -12.94 -23.91 -18.59
N SER A 79 -14.18 -23.67 -18.17
CA SER A 79 -15.32 -24.54 -18.50
C SER A 79 -15.56 -24.62 -20.02
N LYS A 80 -15.41 -23.49 -20.74
CA LYS A 80 -15.49 -23.47 -22.22
C LYS A 80 -14.36 -24.25 -22.87
N ALA A 81 -13.13 -24.08 -22.41
CA ALA A 81 -11.97 -24.80 -22.92
C ALA A 81 -12.08 -26.31 -22.66
N LYS A 82 -12.53 -26.69 -21.47
CA LYS A 82 -12.81 -28.09 -21.10
C LYS A 82 -13.89 -28.70 -21.99
N GLY A 83 -15.01 -28.01 -22.21
CA GLY A 83 -16.06 -28.47 -23.13
C GLY A 83 -15.57 -28.64 -24.58
N ALA A 84 -14.70 -27.74 -25.06
CA ALA A 84 -14.10 -27.88 -26.40
C ALA A 84 -13.11 -29.06 -26.47
N LEU A 85 -12.35 -29.31 -25.39
CA LEU A 85 -11.45 -30.46 -25.29
C LEU A 85 -12.22 -31.77 -25.31
N ASP A 86 -13.30 -31.87 -24.52
CA ASP A 86 -14.14 -33.07 -24.47
C ASP A 86 -14.80 -33.37 -25.82
N GLN A 87 -15.16 -32.34 -26.60
CA GLN A 87 -15.62 -32.47 -27.99
C GLN A 87 -14.53 -33.05 -28.92
N LEU A 88 -13.29 -32.57 -28.81
CA LEU A 88 -12.17 -33.04 -29.62
C LEU A 88 -11.71 -34.46 -29.25
N GLU A 89 -11.82 -34.81 -27.97
CA GLU A 89 -11.46 -36.13 -27.44
C GLU A 89 -12.55 -37.18 -27.69
N GLY A 90 -13.71 -36.81 -28.26
CA GLY A 90 -14.77 -37.74 -28.63
C GLY A 90 -15.49 -38.38 -27.44
N LYS A 91 -15.36 -37.79 -26.25
CA LYS A 91 -16.16 -38.16 -25.07
C LYS A 91 -17.60 -37.73 -25.33
N GLU A 92 -18.57 -38.60 -25.10
CA GLU A 92 -19.98 -38.38 -25.46
C GLU A 92 -20.49 -37.00 -25.03
N PHE A 93 -20.77 -36.15 -26.02
CA PHE A 93 -21.28 -34.81 -25.80
C PHE A 93 -22.79 -34.89 -25.54
N ALA A 94 -23.18 -34.99 -24.27
CA ALA A 94 -24.56 -34.70 -23.89
C ALA A 94 -24.82 -33.22 -24.18
N LYS A 95 -25.69 -32.92 -25.17
CA LYS A 95 -26.12 -31.55 -25.47
C LYS A 95 -26.53 -30.86 -24.16
N PRO A 96 -25.97 -29.69 -23.82
CA PRO A 96 -26.44 -28.98 -22.65
C PRO A 96 -27.89 -28.57 -22.90
N MET A 97 -28.83 -29.17 -22.16
CA MET A 97 -30.15 -28.59 -22.00
C MET A 97 -29.95 -27.20 -21.41
N LYS A 98 -30.55 -26.20 -22.04
CA LYS A 98 -30.68 -24.86 -21.47
C LYS A 98 -31.47 -25.00 -20.18
N ASN A 99 -30.76 -25.06 -19.05
CA ASN A 99 -31.38 -24.89 -17.75
C ASN A 99 -30.85 -23.57 -17.22
N GLU A 100 -31.78 -22.61 -17.17
CA GLU A 100 -31.72 -21.46 -16.29
C GLU A 100 -31.59 -21.97 -14.83
N ASP A 101 -30.94 -21.16 -14.00
CA ASP A 101 -30.69 -21.33 -12.56
C ASP A 101 -29.44 -22.13 -12.16
N GLY A 102 -28.49 -21.37 -11.61
CA GLY A 102 -27.25 -21.83 -11.01
C GLY A 102 -27.34 -21.99 -9.49
N GLU A 103 -26.16 -22.21 -8.91
CA GLU A 103 -25.85 -22.45 -7.49
C GLU A 103 -25.90 -23.92 -7.06
N GLU A 104 -24.81 -24.69 -7.28
CA GLU A 104 -24.32 -25.69 -6.31
C GLU A 104 -22.94 -26.34 -6.64
N ASP A 105 -21.91 -25.58 -7.07
CA ASP A 105 -20.59 -26.20 -7.33
C ASP A 105 -19.37 -25.35 -6.87
N GLY A 106 -19.61 -24.36 -6.00
CA GLY A 106 -18.57 -23.41 -5.59
C GLY A 106 -17.72 -23.82 -4.39
N GLN A 107 -18.14 -24.81 -3.60
CA GLN A 107 -17.45 -25.17 -2.34
C GLN A 107 -16.38 -26.24 -2.53
N GLU A 108 -16.60 -27.24 -3.39
CA GLU A 108 -15.66 -28.34 -3.60
C GLU A 108 -14.39 -27.89 -4.35
N GLU A 109 -14.53 -26.99 -5.34
CA GLU A 109 -13.38 -26.41 -6.05
C GLU A 109 -12.54 -25.47 -5.17
N GLU A 110 -13.15 -24.74 -4.23
CA GLU A 110 -12.39 -23.83 -3.36
C GLU A 110 -11.59 -24.58 -2.29
N GLU A 111 -12.10 -25.71 -1.80
CA GLU A 111 -11.38 -26.59 -0.86
C GLU A 111 -10.22 -27.34 -1.54
N THR A 112 -10.40 -27.81 -2.78
CA THR A 112 -9.34 -28.47 -3.55
C THR A 112 -8.19 -27.51 -3.87
N LEU A 113 -8.47 -26.27 -4.25
CA LEU A 113 -7.44 -25.23 -4.47
C LEU A 113 -6.68 -24.87 -3.18
N LYS A 114 -7.37 -24.79 -2.03
CA LYS A 114 -6.74 -24.57 -0.72
C LYS A 114 -5.83 -25.75 -0.36
N SER A 115 -6.27 -26.98 -0.62
CA SER A 115 -5.50 -28.22 -0.41
C SER A 115 -4.23 -28.25 -1.26
N ASP A 116 -4.33 -27.95 -2.55
CA ASP A 116 -3.19 -27.99 -3.47
C ASP A 116 -2.16 -26.91 -3.15
N LYS A 117 -2.60 -25.71 -2.73
CA LYS A 117 -1.71 -24.65 -2.25
C LYS A 117 -0.95 -25.05 -0.99
N LEU A 118 -1.57 -25.83 -0.09
CA LEU A 118 -0.91 -26.38 1.09
C LEU A 118 0.16 -27.42 0.72
N LYS A 119 -0.15 -28.32 -0.22
CA LYS A 119 0.79 -29.33 -0.73
C LYS A 119 2.03 -28.67 -1.35
N TRP A 120 1.84 -27.64 -2.18
CA TRP A 120 2.95 -26.88 -2.78
C TRP A 120 3.84 -26.17 -1.75
N ARG A 121 3.25 -25.64 -0.67
CA ARG A 121 4.06 -25.07 0.43
C ARG A 121 4.88 -26.14 1.14
N HIS A 122 4.31 -27.33 1.32
CA HIS A 122 5.01 -28.44 1.95
C HIS A 122 6.17 -28.98 1.08
N THR A 123 6.01 -29.02 -0.24
CA THR A 123 7.11 -29.44 -1.14
C THR A 123 8.24 -28.41 -1.16
N LEU A 124 7.92 -27.11 -1.18
CA LEU A 124 8.91 -26.03 -1.14
C LEU A 124 9.72 -26.02 0.16
N THR A 125 9.05 -26.20 1.30
CA THR A 125 9.72 -26.26 2.62
C THR A 125 10.61 -27.48 2.75
N LYS A 126 10.16 -28.64 2.24
CA LYS A 126 10.98 -29.86 2.20
C LYS A 126 12.23 -29.66 1.33
N LYS A 127 12.08 -29.08 0.15
CA LYS A 127 13.22 -28.78 -0.75
C LYS A 127 14.20 -27.79 -0.12
N ALA A 128 13.70 -26.79 0.62
CA ALA A 128 14.54 -25.86 1.36
C ALA A 128 15.33 -26.56 2.49
N GLN A 129 14.69 -27.48 3.22
CA GLN A 129 15.36 -28.30 4.23
C GLN A 129 16.42 -29.23 3.61
N GLU A 130 16.13 -29.85 2.47
CA GLU A 130 17.08 -30.70 1.74
C GLU A 130 18.32 -29.92 1.30
N HIS A 131 18.16 -28.68 0.83
CA HIS A 131 19.27 -27.80 0.50
C HIS A 131 20.09 -27.38 1.73
N ILE A 132 19.44 -27.18 2.88
CA ILE A 132 20.13 -26.89 4.15
C ILE A 132 20.91 -28.11 4.60
N SER A 133 20.30 -29.32 4.61
CA SER A 133 20.99 -30.55 5.00
C SER A 133 22.15 -30.91 4.06
N SER A 134 21.98 -30.73 2.75
CA SER A 134 23.07 -30.96 1.79
C SER A 134 24.24 -30.00 1.98
N THR A 135 23.98 -28.79 2.50
CA THR A 135 25.03 -27.80 2.79
C THR A 135 25.73 -28.12 4.12
N THR A 136 25.01 -28.61 5.13
CA THR A 136 25.60 -29.02 6.41
C THR A 136 26.44 -30.28 6.29
N ASP A 137 26.01 -31.26 5.48
CA ASP A 137 26.77 -32.50 5.24
C ASP A 137 28.07 -32.22 4.45
N GLY A 138 28.10 -31.16 3.64
CA GLY A 138 29.30 -30.66 2.97
C GLY A 138 30.29 -29.98 3.92
N LEU A 139 29.81 -29.36 5.01
CA LEU A 139 30.66 -28.71 6.02
C LEU A 139 31.29 -29.71 6.98
N THR A 140 30.56 -30.76 7.39
CA THR A 140 31.09 -31.82 8.27
C THR A 140 32.16 -32.69 7.60
N ASN A 141 32.13 -32.83 6.27
CA ASN A 141 33.15 -33.58 5.51
C ASN A 141 34.45 -32.79 5.30
N ILE A 142 34.45 -31.47 5.47
CA ILE A 142 35.68 -30.65 5.39
C ILE A 142 36.46 -30.74 6.70
N GLU A 143 35.78 -30.80 7.84
CA GLU A 143 36.44 -30.92 9.16
C GLU A 143 37.04 -32.32 9.41
N ALA A 144 36.48 -33.39 8.83
CA ALA A 144 37.02 -34.75 9.02
C ALA A 144 38.30 -35.06 8.22
N ASN A 145 38.65 -34.25 7.21
CA ASN A 145 39.85 -34.47 6.37
C ASN A 145 41.07 -33.63 6.79
N HIS A 146 41.00 -32.89 7.90
CA HIS A 146 42.10 -32.05 8.37
C HIS A 146 42.89 -32.66 9.56
N ASP A 147 42.51 -33.86 10.02
CA ASP A 147 43.16 -34.55 11.16
C ASP A 147 44.00 -35.79 10.77
N GLU A 148 44.23 -36.04 9.47
CA GLU A 148 45.19 -37.05 8.99
C GLU A 148 46.34 -36.42 8.17
N VAL A 149 47.17 -35.58 8.78
CA VAL A 149 48.57 -35.28 8.35
C VAL A 149 49.47 -35.11 9.57
#